data_AF-A0A3D2FAU6-F1
#
_entry.id   AF-A0A3D2FAU6-F1
#
_cell.length_a   1.000
_cell.length_b   1.000
_cell.length_c   1.000
_cell.angle_alpha   90.00
_cell.angle_beta   90.00
_cell.angle_gamma   90.00
#
_symmetry.space_group_name_H-M   'P 1'
#
loop_
_entity.id
_entity.type
_entity.pdbx_description
1 polymer ?
#
loop_
_entity_poly.entity_id
_entity_poly.type
_entity_poly.pdbx_seq_one_letter_code
_entity_poly.pdbx_strand_id
1 'polypeptide(L)'
;MVRWLICSVWLFATPSYGQNASLIYTDEDAKVVKTAMLAKADRDVRAFFAETFGQSLENSIALIGTSDPSLLNVHLSQALKEMGRRQRSSPVDAATLCDNKPIGAAANRSYTVMCWLKPKAYDREWLALIEQRLPPILAHEFTHQLQYHLANDDPPQRISGTKELLLGPSWMVEGTAEVFERIYSVQVQGKDAADTADQALFNMQTRARRSRLTLTQLTDAGSTKGRGGYGTARFAAFVLAQRNRPEDLLEYFTVLGQTKDRDVAFEKVFGLSFDKFEADFERIRRDFAAAKEYVKGQ
;
A
#
# COMPACT_ATOMS: atom_id res chain seq x y z
N MET A 1 62.13 -5.77 21.07
CA MET A 1 61.03 -6.75 21.26
C MET A 1 60.27 -6.28 22.50
N VAL A 2 59.01 -5.89 22.51
CA VAL A 2 57.80 -6.32 21.80
C VAL A 2 56.87 -5.10 21.65
N ARG A 3 56.32 -4.87 20.45
CA ARG A 3 55.26 -3.88 20.18
C ARG A 3 53.94 -4.43 20.72
N TRP A 4 53.29 -3.69 21.63
CA TRP A 4 51.90 -3.95 22.00
C TRP A 4 50.98 -3.18 21.04
N LEU A 5 50.35 -3.91 20.12
CA LEU A 5 49.18 -3.44 19.38
C LEU A 5 47.98 -3.51 20.33
N ILE A 6 47.41 -2.34 20.66
CA ILE A 6 46.07 -2.27 21.23
C ILE A 6 45.11 -2.26 20.03
N CYS A 7 44.49 -3.41 19.79
CA CYS A 7 43.37 -3.53 18.87
C CYS A 7 42.19 -2.73 19.42
N SER A 8 41.89 -1.61 18.76
CA SER A 8 40.60 -0.93 18.89
C SER A 8 39.50 -1.89 18.40
N VAL A 9 38.77 -2.48 19.34
CA VAL A 9 37.51 -3.17 19.05
C VAL A 9 36.53 -2.11 18.60
N TRP A 10 36.30 -2.05 17.29
CA TRP A 10 35.14 -1.38 16.73
C TRP A 10 33.91 -2.13 17.22
N LEU A 11 33.28 -1.59 18.26
CA LEU A 11 31.88 -1.87 18.57
C LEU A 11 31.08 -1.41 17.35
N PHE A 12 30.78 -2.34 16.45
CA PHE A 12 29.70 -2.16 15.51
C PHE A 12 28.44 -1.93 16.36
N ALA A 13 27.94 -0.70 16.35
CA ALA A 13 26.58 -0.42 16.75
C ALA A 13 25.69 -1.29 15.85
N THR A 14 25.19 -2.40 16.39
CA THR A 14 24.09 -3.14 15.78
C THR A 14 22.92 -2.16 15.71
N PRO A 15 22.34 -1.89 14.54
CA PRO A 15 21.10 -1.14 14.50
C PRO A 15 20.08 -1.99 15.28
N SER A 16 19.47 -1.38 16.30
CA SER A 16 18.35 -1.97 17.02
C SER A 16 17.14 -2.01 16.09
N TYR A 17 17.08 -3.00 15.19
CA TYR A 17 15.87 -3.26 14.42
C TYR A 17 14.82 -3.87 15.35
N GLY A 18 13.66 -3.21 15.41
CA GLY A 18 12.60 -3.48 16.37
C GLY A 18 12.05 -4.90 16.33
N GLN A 19 11.51 -5.33 17.46
CA GLN A 19 10.89 -6.63 17.73
C GLN A 19 9.61 -6.94 16.91
N ASN A 20 9.38 -6.27 15.78
CA ASN A 20 8.09 -6.17 15.10
C ASN A 20 8.11 -6.76 13.68
N ALA A 21 8.89 -7.82 13.46
CA ALA A 21 8.87 -8.55 12.19
C ALA A 21 7.49 -9.16 11.95
N SER A 22 7.07 -9.21 10.68
CA SER A 22 5.85 -9.92 10.31
C SER A 22 5.99 -11.42 10.55
N LEU A 23 4.89 -12.08 10.93
CA LEU A 23 4.81 -13.53 11.04
C LEU A 23 4.58 -14.12 9.64
N ILE A 24 5.59 -14.79 9.07
CA ILE A 24 5.59 -15.21 7.67
C ILE A 24 5.18 -16.68 7.51
N TYR A 25 4.25 -16.96 6.59
CA TYR A 25 3.97 -18.32 6.12
C TYR A 25 4.03 -18.44 4.60
N THR A 26 4.58 -19.56 4.15
CA THR A 26 4.61 -19.96 2.73
C THR A 26 4.35 -21.45 2.58
N ASP A 27 3.97 -21.90 1.38
CA ASP A 27 3.88 -23.32 1.05
C ASP A 27 5.26 -24.01 1.16
N GLU A 28 5.28 -25.35 1.34
CA GLU A 28 6.50 -26.10 1.70
C GLU A 28 7.57 -26.14 0.59
N ASP A 29 7.15 -26.14 -0.68
CA ASP A 29 8.08 -26.16 -1.81
C ASP A 29 8.96 -24.90 -1.83
N ALA A 30 10.28 -25.02 -1.81
CA ALA A 30 11.21 -23.89 -1.71
C ALA A 30 10.92 -22.91 -0.53
N LYS A 31 10.37 -23.39 0.58
CA LYS A 31 9.97 -22.59 1.75
C LYS A 31 11.02 -21.59 2.24
N VAL A 32 12.28 -22.04 2.35
CA VAL A 32 13.40 -21.19 2.82
C VAL A 32 13.59 -19.97 1.90
N VAL A 33 13.57 -20.19 0.58
CA VAL A 33 13.76 -19.14 -0.42
C VAL A 33 12.62 -18.12 -0.35
N LYS A 34 11.38 -18.59 -0.34
CA LYS A 34 10.20 -17.71 -0.30
C LYS A 34 10.08 -16.93 1.00
N THR A 35 10.38 -17.58 2.12
CA THR A 35 10.39 -16.94 3.45
C THR A 35 11.44 -15.84 3.49
N ALA A 36 12.67 -16.10 3.02
CA ALA A 36 13.73 -15.11 2.98
C ALA A 36 13.39 -13.92 2.07
N MET A 37 12.79 -14.19 0.91
CA MET A 37 12.33 -13.18 -0.05
C MET A 37 11.26 -12.27 0.56
N LEU A 38 10.20 -12.84 1.15
CA LEU A 38 9.15 -12.06 1.81
C LEU A 38 9.69 -11.27 3.01
N ALA A 39 10.56 -11.89 3.82
CA ALA A 39 11.18 -11.22 4.96
C ALA A 39 12.05 -10.03 4.53
N LYS A 40 12.77 -10.16 3.42
CA LYS A 40 13.54 -9.05 2.86
C LYS A 40 12.61 -7.94 2.36
N ALA A 41 11.61 -8.27 1.56
CA ALA A 41 10.66 -7.28 1.04
C ALA A 41 9.92 -6.53 2.17
N ASP A 42 9.47 -7.24 3.21
CA ASP A 42 8.80 -6.64 4.38
C ASP A 42 9.73 -5.67 5.12
N ARG A 43 10.99 -6.06 5.35
CA ARG A 43 11.97 -5.16 5.97
C ARG A 43 12.24 -3.92 5.12
N ASP A 44 12.47 -4.10 3.82
CA ASP A 44 12.81 -3.00 2.91
C ASP A 44 11.64 -2.00 2.80
N VAL A 45 10.40 -2.50 2.70
CA VAL A 45 9.19 -1.66 2.67
C VAL A 45 9.00 -0.92 4.00
N ARG A 46 9.12 -1.60 5.14
CA ARG A 46 9.01 -0.96 6.46
C ARG A 46 10.06 0.12 6.66
N ALA A 47 11.31 -0.16 6.29
CA ALA A 47 12.40 0.81 6.34
C ALA A 47 12.11 2.01 5.44
N PHE A 48 11.66 1.78 4.21
CA PHE A 48 11.29 2.85 3.28
C PHE A 48 10.25 3.81 3.87
N PHE A 49 9.15 3.30 4.42
CA PHE A 49 8.12 4.17 5.01
C PHE A 49 8.61 4.89 6.28
N ALA A 50 9.40 4.22 7.12
CA ALA A 50 9.95 4.82 8.33
C ALA A 50 10.96 5.94 8.01
N GLU A 51 11.87 5.70 7.08
CA GLU A 51 12.95 6.63 6.72
C GLU A 51 12.45 7.78 5.84
N THR A 52 11.51 7.51 4.93
CA THR A 52 11.06 8.50 3.93
C THR A 52 9.91 9.35 4.46
N PHE A 53 8.98 8.74 5.22
CA PHE A 53 7.74 9.40 5.65
C PHE A 53 7.58 9.50 7.16
N GLY A 54 8.52 8.96 7.94
CA GLY A 54 8.41 8.91 9.40
C GLY A 54 7.28 7.99 9.89
N GLN A 55 6.85 7.03 9.06
CA GLN A 55 5.71 6.17 9.34
C GLN A 55 6.15 4.75 9.65
N SER A 56 5.80 4.25 10.83
CA SER A 56 6.14 2.90 11.29
C SER A 56 4.92 2.18 11.84
N LEU A 57 4.86 0.87 11.65
CA LEU A 57 3.91 0.00 12.33
C LEU A 57 4.61 -0.76 13.45
N GLU A 58 4.18 -0.49 14.68
CA GLU A 58 4.67 -1.20 15.86
C GLU A 58 4.11 -2.62 15.97
N ASN A 59 2.92 -2.86 15.43
CA ASN A 59 2.31 -4.17 15.49
C ASN A 59 2.86 -5.11 14.42
N SER A 60 3.20 -6.34 14.82
CA SER A 60 3.41 -7.44 13.88
C SER A 60 2.11 -7.76 13.13
N ILE A 61 2.24 -8.07 11.85
CA ILE A 61 1.15 -8.59 11.01
C ILE A 61 1.50 -10.00 10.54
N ALA A 62 0.51 -10.77 10.13
CA ALA A 62 0.74 -11.99 9.37
C ALA A 62 1.07 -11.65 7.90
N LEU A 63 2.15 -12.18 7.35
CA LEU A 63 2.50 -12.05 5.93
C LEU A 63 2.47 -13.43 5.28
N ILE A 64 1.44 -13.68 4.48
CA ILE A 64 1.23 -14.97 3.83
C ILE A 64 1.60 -14.84 2.36
N GLY A 65 2.43 -15.74 1.85
CA GLY A 65 2.72 -15.81 0.41
C GLY A 65 2.70 -17.25 -0.07
N THR A 66 1.91 -17.55 -1.09
CA THR A 66 1.78 -18.92 -1.60
C THR A 66 1.66 -18.96 -3.13
N SER A 67 2.09 -20.07 -3.72
CA SER A 67 1.72 -20.42 -5.11
C SER A 67 0.52 -21.35 -5.20
N ASP A 68 0.07 -21.88 -4.06
CA ASP A 68 -1.05 -22.80 -3.94
C ASP A 68 -2.25 -22.07 -3.30
N PRO A 69 -3.32 -21.79 -4.08
CA PRO A 69 -4.52 -21.12 -3.58
C PRO A 69 -5.20 -21.86 -2.43
N SER A 70 -5.09 -23.20 -2.38
CA SER A 70 -5.73 -24.02 -1.34
C SER A 70 -5.11 -23.80 0.05
N LEU A 71 -3.84 -23.39 0.10
CA LEU A 71 -3.11 -23.15 1.34
C LEU A 71 -3.27 -21.73 1.89
N LEU A 72 -3.76 -20.78 1.08
CA LEU A 72 -3.83 -19.36 1.46
C LEU A 72 -4.62 -19.14 2.76
N ASN A 73 -5.85 -19.66 2.81
CA ASN A 73 -6.70 -19.50 3.98
C ASN A 73 -6.25 -20.39 5.14
N VAL A 74 -5.62 -21.54 4.89
CA VAL A 74 -5.07 -22.42 5.93
C VAL A 74 -3.95 -21.71 6.69
N HIS A 75 -2.97 -21.16 5.96
CA HIS A 75 -1.87 -20.41 6.56
C HIS A 75 -2.38 -19.14 7.26
N LEU A 76 -3.34 -18.44 6.67
CA LEU A 76 -3.95 -17.28 7.31
C LEU A 76 -4.63 -17.64 8.63
N SER A 77 -5.41 -18.72 8.68
CA SER A 77 -6.03 -19.20 9.93
C SER A 77 -4.98 -19.51 10.99
N GLN A 78 -3.88 -20.17 10.60
CA GLN A 78 -2.81 -20.54 11.51
C GLN A 78 -2.10 -19.29 12.06
N ALA A 79 -1.72 -18.36 11.18
CA ALA A 79 -1.05 -17.12 11.56
C ALA A 79 -1.89 -16.28 12.53
N LEU A 80 -3.18 -16.10 12.23
CA LEU A 80 -4.07 -15.35 13.09
C LEU A 80 -4.24 -16.02 14.46
N LYS A 81 -4.34 -17.35 14.50
CA LYS A 81 -4.40 -18.10 15.76
C LYS A 81 -3.15 -17.89 16.61
N GLU A 82 -1.96 -17.94 16.01
CA GLU A 82 -0.69 -17.69 16.70
C GLU A 82 -0.59 -16.25 17.22
N MET A 83 -1.17 -15.29 16.51
CA MET A 83 -1.28 -13.90 16.93
C MET A 83 -2.41 -13.65 17.96
N GLY A 84 -3.14 -14.68 18.39
CA GLY A 84 -4.29 -14.54 19.29
C GLY A 84 -5.49 -13.81 18.66
N ARG A 85 -5.54 -13.72 17.33
CA ARG A 85 -6.58 -13.06 16.56
C ARG A 85 -7.56 -14.10 15.97
N ARG A 86 -8.82 -13.73 15.85
CA ARG A 86 -9.83 -14.57 15.20
C ARG A 86 -9.90 -14.22 13.71
N GLN A 87 -9.93 -15.24 12.86
CA GLN A 87 -10.23 -15.04 11.45
C GLN A 87 -11.67 -14.53 11.28
N ARG A 88 -11.88 -13.63 10.31
CA ARG A 88 -13.22 -13.18 9.93
C ARG A 88 -14.05 -14.36 9.43
N SER A 89 -15.37 -14.23 9.52
CA SER A 89 -16.33 -15.24 9.05
C SER A 89 -16.22 -15.53 7.55
N SER A 90 -15.77 -14.54 6.77
CA SER A 90 -15.58 -14.68 5.32
C SER A 90 -14.09 -14.87 5.02
N PRO A 91 -13.70 -16.00 4.39
CA PRO A 91 -12.33 -16.24 3.98
C PRO A 91 -11.91 -15.27 2.87
N VAL A 92 -10.60 -15.17 2.64
CA VAL A 92 -10.08 -14.48 1.45
C VAL A 92 -10.46 -15.29 0.22
N ASP A 93 -10.95 -14.63 -0.83
CA ASP A 93 -11.20 -15.26 -2.11
C ASP A 93 -9.87 -15.57 -2.82
N ALA A 94 -9.30 -16.73 -2.49
CA ALA A 94 -8.02 -17.19 -3.02
C ALA A 94 -8.08 -17.41 -4.53
N ALA A 95 -9.24 -17.80 -5.09
CA ALA A 95 -9.38 -18.01 -6.53
C ALA A 95 -9.16 -16.68 -7.26
N THR A 96 -9.87 -15.63 -6.86
CA THR A 96 -9.69 -14.30 -7.46
C THR A 96 -8.30 -13.71 -7.20
N LEU A 97 -7.70 -13.97 -6.03
CA LEU A 97 -6.39 -13.43 -5.67
C LEU A 97 -5.26 -14.06 -6.49
N CYS A 98 -5.33 -15.36 -6.74
CA CYS A 98 -4.29 -16.13 -7.42
C CYS A 98 -4.45 -16.18 -8.94
N ASP A 99 -5.62 -15.76 -9.47
CA ASP A 99 -5.93 -15.93 -10.88
C ASP A 99 -5.31 -14.83 -11.77
N ASN A 100 -4.79 -15.27 -12.93
CA ASN A 100 -4.43 -14.45 -14.09
C ASN A 100 -3.52 -13.22 -13.83
N LYS A 101 -2.76 -13.19 -12.73
CA LYS A 101 -1.81 -12.13 -12.40
C LYS A 101 -0.50 -12.70 -11.85
N PRO A 102 0.67 -12.12 -12.20
CA PRO A 102 1.96 -12.60 -11.70
C PRO A 102 2.06 -12.62 -10.17
N ILE A 103 1.53 -11.60 -9.50
CA ILE A 103 1.32 -11.54 -8.05
C ILE A 103 -0.01 -10.82 -7.82
N GLY A 104 -0.92 -11.44 -7.06
CA GLY A 104 -2.09 -10.79 -6.48
C GLY A 104 -1.90 -10.65 -4.97
N ALA A 105 -2.42 -9.58 -4.39
CA ALA A 105 -2.28 -9.30 -2.97
C ALA A 105 -3.53 -8.64 -2.39
N ALA A 106 -3.67 -8.77 -1.07
CA ALA A 106 -4.72 -8.12 -0.30
C ALA A 106 -4.29 -7.94 1.16
N ALA A 107 -4.55 -6.76 1.70
CA ALA A 107 -4.30 -6.42 3.08
C ALA A 107 -5.59 -6.31 3.93
N ASN A 108 -5.40 -6.48 5.22
CA ASN A 108 -6.35 -6.16 6.29
C ASN A 108 -5.54 -5.84 7.56
N ARG A 109 -6.13 -5.20 8.57
CA ARG A 109 -5.51 -4.72 9.83
C ARG A 109 -4.46 -5.61 10.50
N SER A 110 -4.53 -6.92 10.33
CA SER A 110 -3.63 -7.89 10.98
C SER A 110 -2.89 -8.79 10.01
N TYR A 111 -3.12 -8.66 8.69
CA TYR A 111 -2.47 -9.52 7.71
C TYR A 111 -2.32 -8.87 6.33
N THR A 112 -1.29 -9.29 5.63
CA THR A 112 -1.16 -9.15 4.18
C THR A 112 -1.05 -10.55 3.59
N VAL A 113 -1.88 -10.86 2.60
CA VAL A 113 -1.82 -12.11 1.86
C VAL A 113 -1.42 -11.85 0.42
N MET A 114 -0.59 -12.73 -0.12
CA MET A 114 -0.07 -12.66 -1.48
C MET A 114 -0.17 -14.03 -2.14
N CYS A 115 -0.47 -14.03 -3.42
CA CYS A 115 -0.48 -15.23 -4.24
C CYS A 115 0.22 -14.95 -5.56
N TRP A 116 1.08 -15.85 -6.00
CA TRP A 116 1.78 -15.73 -7.29
C TRP A 116 1.59 -16.97 -8.14
N LEU A 117 1.77 -16.80 -9.44
CA LEU A 117 1.71 -17.92 -10.37
C LEU A 117 2.80 -18.93 -10.02
N LYS A 118 2.41 -20.20 -9.88
CA LYS A 118 3.34 -21.30 -9.61
C LYS A 118 4.36 -21.40 -10.75
N PRO A 119 5.66 -21.21 -10.48
CA PRO A 119 6.68 -21.35 -11.51
C PRO A 119 6.96 -22.82 -11.82
N LYS A 120 7.66 -23.06 -12.93
CA LYS A 120 8.21 -24.41 -13.23
C LYS A 120 9.28 -24.80 -12.21
N ALA A 121 10.09 -23.83 -11.77
CA ALA A 121 11.12 -23.98 -10.75
C ALA A 121 11.28 -22.66 -9.99
N TYR A 122 11.60 -22.75 -8.70
CA TYR A 122 11.98 -21.62 -7.86
C TYR A 122 13.47 -21.32 -8.00
N ASP A 123 13.87 -20.90 -9.20
CA ASP A 123 15.26 -20.64 -9.56
C ASP A 123 15.61 -19.14 -9.53
N ARG A 124 16.81 -18.81 -10.03
CA ARG A 124 17.30 -17.41 -10.08
C ARG A 124 16.47 -16.53 -11.01
N GLU A 125 15.91 -17.07 -12.09
CA GLU A 125 15.09 -16.30 -13.03
C GLU A 125 13.77 -15.91 -12.37
N TRP A 126 13.12 -16.88 -11.70
CA TRP A 126 11.93 -16.60 -10.90
C TRP A 126 12.22 -15.58 -9.80
N LEU A 127 13.32 -15.73 -9.06
CA LEU A 127 13.71 -14.77 -8.02
C LEU A 127 13.87 -13.36 -8.57
N ALA A 128 14.61 -13.20 -9.68
CA ALA A 128 14.81 -11.88 -10.29
C ALA A 128 13.48 -11.23 -10.74
N LEU A 129 12.55 -12.03 -11.27
CA LEU A 129 11.22 -11.55 -11.65
C LEU A 129 10.41 -11.08 -10.44
N ILE A 130 10.43 -11.86 -9.35
CA ILE A 130 9.65 -11.56 -8.16
C ILE A 130 10.27 -10.41 -7.36
N GLU A 131 11.60 -10.32 -7.25
CA GLU A 131 12.30 -9.20 -6.58
C GLU A 131 11.96 -7.84 -7.19
N GLN A 132 11.67 -7.78 -8.49
CA GLN A 132 11.24 -6.55 -9.14
C GLN A 132 9.76 -6.20 -8.88
N ARG A 133 8.89 -7.20 -8.66
CA ARG A 133 7.43 -7.01 -8.60
C ARG A 133 6.88 -6.99 -7.19
N LEU A 134 7.45 -7.80 -6.31
CA LEU A 134 6.95 -8.02 -4.96
C LEU A 134 7.06 -6.77 -4.08
N PRO A 135 8.20 -6.05 -4.00
CA PRO A 135 8.31 -4.94 -3.07
C PRO A 135 7.35 -3.77 -3.36
N PRO A 136 7.14 -3.32 -4.61
CA PRO A 136 6.11 -2.31 -4.89
C PRO A 136 4.71 -2.74 -4.49
N ILE A 137 4.31 -3.99 -4.80
CA ILE A 137 2.99 -4.52 -4.40
C ILE A 137 2.91 -4.58 -2.87
N LEU A 138 3.98 -4.99 -2.19
CA LEU A 138 3.99 -5.00 -0.73
C LEU A 138 3.94 -3.58 -0.15
N ALA A 139 4.51 -2.57 -0.81
CA ALA A 139 4.36 -1.16 -0.43
C ALA A 139 2.92 -0.66 -0.59
N HIS A 140 2.21 -1.09 -1.65
CA HIS A 140 0.76 -0.87 -1.81
C HIS A 140 0.01 -1.45 -0.61
N GLU A 141 0.20 -2.73 -0.32
CA GLU A 141 -0.51 -3.41 0.77
C GLU A 141 -0.11 -2.89 2.15
N PHE A 142 1.15 -2.49 2.35
CA PHE A 142 1.61 -1.86 3.59
C PHE A 142 0.97 -0.48 3.79
N THR A 143 0.68 0.25 2.71
CA THR A 143 -0.09 1.50 2.81
C THR A 143 -1.47 1.25 3.39
N HIS A 144 -2.16 0.16 3.03
CA HIS A 144 -3.42 -0.20 3.66
C HIS A 144 -3.27 -0.47 5.16
N GLN A 145 -2.17 -1.11 5.59
CA GLN A 145 -1.88 -1.30 7.02
C GLN A 145 -1.69 0.03 7.75
N LEU A 146 -0.95 0.97 7.14
CA LEU A 146 -0.81 2.33 7.67
C LEU A 146 -2.15 3.05 7.75
N GLN A 147 -2.99 2.95 6.72
CA GLN A 147 -4.34 3.56 6.74
C GLN A 147 -5.18 3.05 7.92
N TYR A 148 -5.19 1.74 8.16
CA TYR A 148 -5.88 1.16 9.33
C TYR A 148 -5.30 1.67 10.65
N HIS A 149 -3.97 1.74 10.76
CA HIS A 149 -3.29 2.18 11.95
C HIS A 149 -3.54 3.67 12.26
N LEU A 150 -3.32 4.54 11.27
CA LEU A 150 -3.44 5.99 11.41
C LEU A 150 -4.88 6.42 11.68
N ALA A 151 -5.86 5.76 11.07
CA ALA A 151 -7.27 6.01 11.34
C ALA A 151 -7.76 5.43 12.68
N ASN A 152 -6.89 4.73 13.43
CA ASN A 152 -7.25 3.97 14.63
C ASN A 152 -8.44 3.04 14.36
N ASP A 153 -8.34 2.22 13.32
CA ASP A 153 -9.41 1.38 12.76
C ASP A 153 -9.24 -0.12 13.12
N ASP A 154 -8.53 -0.45 14.22
CA ASP A 154 -8.48 -1.79 14.82
C ASP A 154 -9.06 -1.75 16.26
N PRO A 155 -10.27 -2.28 16.52
CA PRO A 155 -11.16 -2.98 15.59
C PRO A 155 -11.81 -2.04 14.54
N PRO A 156 -12.38 -2.59 13.44
CA PRO A 156 -13.06 -1.80 12.41
C PRO A 156 -14.11 -0.85 12.99
N GLN A 157 -14.02 0.41 12.60
CA GLN A 157 -14.91 1.49 13.01
C GLN A 157 -15.80 1.96 11.86
N ARG A 158 -16.82 2.75 12.20
CA ARG A 158 -17.72 3.38 11.25
C ARG A 158 -17.66 4.90 11.43
N ILE A 159 -17.98 5.63 10.36
CA ILE A 159 -18.21 7.07 10.44
C ILE A 159 -19.44 7.30 11.32
N SER A 160 -19.36 8.26 12.24
CA SER A 160 -20.46 8.55 13.17
C SER A 160 -21.74 8.90 12.40
N GLY A 161 -22.86 8.31 12.79
CA GLY A 161 -24.15 8.56 12.15
C GLY A 161 -24.36 7.90 10.78
N THR A 162 -23.40 7.13 10.26
CA THR A 162 -23.53 6.42 8.97
C THR A 162 -23.32 4.92 9.09
N LYS A 163 -23.62 4.18 8.01
CA LYS A 163 -23.28 2.76 7.87
C LYS A 163 -21.92 2.56 7.20
N GLU A 164 -21.18 3.61 6.91
CA GLU A 164 -19.92 3.52 6.17
C GLU A 164 -18.76 3.15 7.09
N LEU A 165 -17.80 2.40 6.57
CA LEU A 165 -16.56 2.10 7.29
C LEU A 165 -15.71 3.37 7.42
N LEU A 166 -14.94 3.48 8.50
CA LEU A 166 -14.24 4.71 8.86
C LEU A 166 -13.28 5.22 7.79
N LEU A 167 -12.56 4.35 7.08
CA LEU A 167 -11.47 4.73 6.15
C LEU A 167 -11.86 5.66 4.99
N GLY A 168 -13.15 5.98 4.85
CA GLY A 168 -13.65 6.86 3.80
C GLY A 168 -13.84 6.14 2.47
N PRO A 169 -13.93 6.89 1.36
CA PRO A 169 -14.30 6.34 0.07
C PRO A 169 -13.19 5.45 -0.49
N SER A 170 -13.58 4.37 -1.19
CA SER A 170 -12.64 3.40 -1.74
C SER A 170 -11.62 4.03 -2.70
N TRP A 171 -12.00 5.07 -3.44
CA TRP A 171 -11.06 5.77 -4.31
C TRP A 171 -9.90 6.42 -3.54
N MET A 172 -10.14 6.94 -2.33
CA MET A 172 -9.10 7.58 -1.52
C MET A 172 -8.18 6.51 -0.91
N VAL A 173 -8.78 5.41 -0.43
CA VAL A 173 -8.05 4.26 0.15
C VAL A 173 -7.11 3.62 -0.87
N GLU A 174 -7.65 3.19 -2.02
CA GLU A 174 -6.88 2.50 -3.06
C GLU A 174 -5.99 3.47 -3.85
N GLY A 175 -6.47 4.69 -4.10
CA GLY A 175 -5.69 5.71 -4.79
C GLY A 175 -4.44 6.09 -4.02
N THR A 176 -4.55 6.22 -2.69
CA THR A 176 -3.39 6.50 -1.83
C THR A 176 -2.37 5.35 -1.90
N ALA A 177 -2.82 4.10 -1.79
CA ALA A 177 -1.94 2.94 -1.90
C ALA A 177 -1.20 2.88 -3.26
N GLU A 178 -1.90 3.18 -4.36
CA GLU A 178 -1.30 3.27 -5.71
C GLU A 178 -0.27 4.42 -5.85
N VAL A 179 -0.46 5.53 -5.13
CA VAL A 179 0.51 6.63 -5.09
C VAL A 179 1.79 6.17 -4.39
N PHE A 180 1.68 5.53 -3.24
CA PHE A 180 2.85 5.05 -2.49
C PHE A 180 3.55 3.87 -3.18
N GLU A 181 2.83 2.97 -3.85
CA GLU A 181 3.44 1.97 -4.76
C GLU A 181 4.31 2.65 -5.82
N ARG A 182 3.80 3.73 -6.43
CA ARG A 182 4.54 4.47 -7.46
C ARG A 182 5.76 5.14 -6.87
N ILE A 183 5.63 5.83 -5.73
CA ILE A 183 6.75 6.50 -5.08
C ILE A 183 7.85 5.48 -4.75
N TYR A 184 7.49 4.32 -4.18
CA TYR A 184 8.42 3.22 -3.94
C TYR A 184 9.11 2.79 -5.25
N SER A 185 8.34 2.53 -6.30
CA SER A 185 8.88 2.11 -7.60
C SER A 185 9.88 3.11 -8.18
N VAL A 186 9.60 4.41 -8.04
CA VAL A 186 10.45 5.48 -8.57
C VAL A 186 11.72 5.63 -7.73
N GLN A 187 11.58 5.77 -6.41
CA GLN A 187 12.69 6.12 -5.53
C GLN A 187 13.61 4.91 -5.25
N VAL A 188 13.04 3.71 -5.09
CA VAL A 188 13.80 2.52 -4.71
C VAL A 188 14.24 1.73 -5.94
N GLN A 189 13.40 1.65 -6.98
CA GLN A 189 13.71 0.85 -8.18
C GLN A 189 14.13 1.69 -9.39
N GLY A 190 14.11 3.03 -9.30
CA GLY A 190 14.45 3.92 -10.40
C GLY A 190 13.45 3.88 -11.56
N LYS A 191 12.28 3.26 -11.38
CA LYS A 191 11.27 3.11 -12.43
C LYS A 191 10.64 4.44 -12.74
N ASP A 192 10.64 4.84 -14.00
CA ASP A 192 10.11 6.14 -14.46
C ASP A 192 10.80 7.35 -13.80
N ALA A 193 12.01 7.18 -13.23
CA ALA A 193 12.74 8.26 -12.55
C ALA A 193 13.22 9.38 -13.50
N ALA A 194 13.27 9.10 -14.81
CA ALA A 194 13.59 10.07 -15.85
C ALA A 194 12.37 10.88 -16.34
N ASP A 195 11.15 10.55 -15.90
CA ASP A 195 9.95 11.29 -16.28
C ASP A 195 10.01 12.72 -15.72
N THR A 196 9.72 13.71 -16.57
CA THR A 196 9.45 15.07 -16.11
C THR A 196 8.14 15.11 -15.32
N ALA A 197 7.90 16.16 -14.54
CA ALA A 197 6.63 16.33 -13.81
C ALA A 197 5.41 16.30 -14.74
N ASP A 198 5.50 16.94 -15.90
CA ASP A 198 4.43 16.92 -16.92
C ASP A 198 4.22 15.52 -17.51
N GLN A 199 5.31 14.78 -17.78
CA GLN A 199 5.25 13.40 -18.27
C GLN A 199 4.57 12.49 -17.25
N ALA A 200 4.98 12.57 -15.98
CA ALA A 200 4.40 11.80 -14.88
C ALA A 200 2.90 12.11 -14.72
N LEU A 201 2.53 13.40 -14.74
CA LEU A 201 1.13 13.82 -14.65
C LEU A 201 0.29 13.29 -15.81
N PHE A 202 0.79 13.40 -17.04
CA PHE A 202 0.11 12.90 -18.23
C PHE A 202 -0.08 11.37 -18.22
N ASN A 203 0.98 10.65 -17.83
CA ASN A 203 0.96 9.20 -17.69
C ASN A 203 -0.10 8.75 -16.67
N MET A 204 -0.19 9.45 -15.53
CA MET A 204 -1.20 9.17 -14.51
C MET A 204 -2.63 9.51 -14.98
N GLN A 205 -2.80 10.63 -15.67
CA GLN A 205 -4.12 11.06 -16.17
C GLN A 205 -4.68 10.10 -17.22
N THR A 206 -3.84 9.46 -18.03
CA THR A 206 -4.25 8.73 -19.23
C THR A 206 -5.35 7.68 -18.98
N ARG A 207 -5.26 6.93 -17.87
CA ARG A 207 -6.29 5.92 -17.53
C ARG A 207 -7.56 6.57 -16.97
N ALA A 208 -7.42 7.55 -16.07
CA ALA A 208 -8.54 8.28 -15.48
C ALA A 208 -9.37 9.03 -16.54
N ARG A 209 -8.71 9.59 -17.56
CA ARG A 209 -9.34 10.28 -18.68
C ARG A 209 -10.28 9.40 -19.49
N ARG A 210 -9.93 8.12 -19.64
CA ARG A 210 -10.71 7.14 -20.43
C ARG A 210 -11.80 6.44 -19.60
N SER A 211 -11.72 6.55 -18.27
CA SER A 211 -12.68 5.93 -17.37
C SER A 211 -14.03 6.64 -17.43
N ARG A 212 -15.10 5.86 -17.39
CA ARG A 212 -16.47 6.37 -17.26
C ARG A 212 -16.91 6.48 -15.79
N LEU A 213 -16.11 5.94 -14.87
CA LEU A 213 -16.42 5.96 -13.43
C LEU A 213 -16.00 7.30 -12.83
N THR A 214 -16.94 7.94 -12.12
CA THR A 214 -16.70 9.15 -11.30
C THR A 214 -16.21 8.77 -9.90
N LEU A 215 -15.69 9.73 -9.13
CA LEU A 215 -15.29 9.46 -7.74
C LEU A 215 -16.45 9.03 -6.85
N THR A 216 -17.62 9.65 -7.02
CA THR A 216 -18.86 9.26 -6.32
C THR A 216 -19.25 7.80 -6.59
N GLN A 217 -19.03 7.29 -7.81
CA GLN A 217 -19.25 5.88 -8.16
C GLN A 217 -18.17 4.94 -7.59
N LEU A 218 -17.05 5.51 -7.12
CA LEU A 218 -15.91 4.82 -6.54
C LEU A 218 -15.85 4.97 -5.00
N THR A 219 -16.96 5.35 -4.37
CA THR A 219 -17.08 5.45 -2.90
C THR A 219 -17.18 4.07 -2.27
N ASP A 220 -18.07 3.21 -2.78
CA ASP A 220 -18.43 1.94 -2.14
C ASP A 220 -17.28 0.93 -2.11
N ALA A 221 -17.24 0.10 -1.07
CA ALA A 221 -16.21 -0.93 -0.89
C ALA A 221 -16.09 -1.84 -2.13
N GLY A 222 -14.89 -1.91 -2.71
CA GLY A 222 -14.61 -2.75 -3.88
C GLY A 222 -15.05 -2.17 -5.22
N SER A 223 -15.65 -0.98 -5.28
CA SER A 223 -16.05 -0.29 -6.51
C SER A 223 -14.86 0.07 -7.43
N THR A 224 -13.66 0.15 -6.87
CA THR A 224 -12.40 0.36 -7.60
C THR A 224 -11.96 -0.88 -8.38
N LYS A 225 -12.44 -2.08 -8.00
CA LYS A 225 -12.10 -3.34 -8.64
C LYS A 225 -12.78 -3.43 -10.01
N GLY A 226 -12.02 -3.17 -11.08
CA GLY A 226 -12.53 -3.29 -12.45
C GLY A 226 -11.78 -2.43 -13.47
N ARG A 227 -12.29 -2.42 -14.71
CA ARG A 227 -11.69 -1.63 -15.81
C ARG A 227 -11.84 -0.13 -15.51
N GLY A 228 -10.74 0.50 -15.10
CA GLY A 228 -10.62 1.95 -14.97
C GLY A 228 -10.81 2.52 -13.56
N GLY A 229 -11.33 1.74 -12.60
CA GLY A 229 -11.54 2.18 -11.21
C GLY A 229 -10.22 2.57 -10.52
N TYR A 230 -9.25 1.65 -10.50
CA TYR A 230 -7.88 1.92 -10.02
C TYR A 230 -7.22 3.12 -10.71
N GLY A 231 -7.38 3.25 -12.04
CA GLY A 231 -6.80 4.37 -12.78
C GLY A 231 -7.38 5.72 -12.37
N THR A 232 -8.70 5.80 -12.16
CA THR A 232 -9.36 7.01 -11.66
C THR A 232 -8.94 7.32 -10.23
N ALA A 233 -9.02 6.34 -9.32
CA ALA A 233 -8.65 6.47 -7.91
C ALA A 233 -7.19 6.93 -7.73
N ARG A 234 -6.27 6.25 -8.42
CA ARG A 234 -4.84 6.61 -8.45
C ARG A 234 -4.62 8.03 -8.92
N PHE A 235 -5.27 8.46 -10.00
CA PHE A 235 -5.09 9.82 -10.50
C PHE A 235 -5.63 10.87 -9.52
N ALA A 236 -6.76 10.61 -8.86
CA ALA A 236 -7.33 11.49 -7.85
C ALA A 236 -6.37 11.70 -6.66
N ALA A 237 -5.87 10.61 -6.07
CA ALA A 237 -4.89 10.71 -5.00
C ALA A 237 -3.57 11.34 -5.48
N PHE A 238 -3.15 11.05 -6.72
CA PHE A 238 -1.93 11.61 -7.29
C PHE A 238 -2.02 13.14 -7.43
N VAL A 239 -3.12 13.70 -7.94
CA VAL A 239 -3.24 15.17 -8.06
C VAL A 239 -3.32 15.85 -6.70
N LEU A 240 -3.92 15.21 -5.68
CA LEU A 240 -3.88 15.70 -4.30
C LEU A 240 -2.45 15.72 -3.75
N ALA A 241 -1.69 14.64 -3.94
CA ALA A 241 -0.29 14.56 -3.51
C ALA A 241 0.64 15.51 -4.27
N GLN A 242 0.35 15.82 -5.54
CA GLN A 242 1.13 16.77 -6.34
C GLN A 242 0.83 18.23 -5.99
N ARG A 243 -0.44 18.56 -5.71
CA ARG A 243 -0.83 19.89 -5.26
C ARG A 243 -0.33 20.18 -3.85
N ASN A 244 -0.30 19.16 -3.01
CA ASN A 244 0.16 19.20 -1.63
C ASN A 244 1.46 18.40 -1.51
N ARG A 245 1.61 17.58 -0.48
CA ARG A 245 2.70 16.61 -0.34
C ARG A 245 2.14 15.18 -0.27
N PRO A 246 2.90 14.14 -0.68
CA PRO A 246 2.47 12.75 -0.51
C PRO A 246 2.09 12.39 0.92
N GLU A 247 2.81 12.94 1.91
CA GLU A 247 2.56 12.76 3.34
C GLU A 247 1.15 13.19 3.75
N ASP A 248 0.59 14.20 3.07
CA ASP A 248 -0.74 14.72 3.38
C ASP A 248 -1.83 13.68 3.05
N LEU A 249 -1.56 12.72 2.14
CA LEU A 249 -2.47 11.57 1.94
C LEU A 249 -2.52 10.67 3.19
N LEU A 250 -1.40 10.48 3.90
CA LEU A 250 -1.36 9.69 5.15
C LEU A 250 -1.92 10.50 6.31
N GLU A 251 -1.62 11.80 6.38
CA GLU A 251 -2.15 12.71 7.39
C GLU A 251 -3.68 12.78 7.35
N TYR A 252 -4.29 12.70 6.17
CA TYR A 252 -5.74 12.54 6.05
C TYR A 252 -6.28 11.38 6.90
N PHE A 253 -5.62 10.21 6.91
CA PHE A 253 -6.05 9.07 7.72
C PHE A 253 -5.82 9.31 9.22
N THR A 254 -4.73 9.98 9.60
CA THR A 254 -4.49 10.42 10.99
C THR A 254 -5.62 11.32 11.48
N VAL A 255 -5.95 12.37 10.73
CA VAL A 255 -7.00 13.32 11.08
C VAL A 255 -8.38 12.66 11.06
N LEU A 256 -8.65 11.78 10.09
CA LEU A 256 -9.87 10.98 10.03
C LEU A 256 -10.04 10.09 11.28
N GLY A 257 -8.94 9.54 11.78
CA GLY A 257 -8.93 8.79 13.05
C GLY A 257 -9.29 9.63 14.27
N GLN A 258 -9.00 10.93 14.25
CA GLN A 258 -9.31 11.85 15.34
C GLN A 258 -10.72 12.45 15.23
N THR A 259 -11.12 12.88 14.03
CA THR A 259 -12.40 13.56 13.81
C THR A 259 -13.56 12.58 13.65
N LYS A 260 -13.28 11.38 13.14
CA LYS A 260 -14.29 10.39 12.70
C LYS A 260 -15.28 10.98 11.70
N ASP A 261 -14.83 11.98 10.93
CA ASP A 261 -15.59 12.73 9.95
C ASP A 261 -14.71 12.98 8.72
N ARG A 262 -15.13 12.42 7.59
CA ARG A 262 -14.44 12.46 6.29
C ARG A 262 -14.28 13.89 5.79
N ASP A 263 -15.36 14.66 5.81
CA ASP A 263 -15.38 15.97 5.16
C ASP A 263 -14.53 16.94 5.97
N VAL A 264 -14.61 16.86 7.30
CA VAL A 264 -13.74 17.62 8.21
C VAL A 264 -12.27 17.22 8.04
N ALA A 265 -11.96 15.92 7.94
CA ALA A 265 -10.58 15.47 7.77
C ALA A 265 -10.01 15.92 6.43
N PHE A 266 -10.78 15.79 5.36
CA PHE A 266 -10.39 16.20 4.02
C PHE A 266 -10.12 17.71 3.93
N GLU A 267 -11.04 18.51 4.47
CA GLU A 267 -10.89 19.97 4.47
C GLU A 267 -9.69 20.43 5.31
N LYS A 268 -9.48 19.85 6.50
CA LYS A 268 -8.34 20.19 7.35
C LYS A 268 -6.99 19.94 6.68
N VAL A 269 -6.88 18.85 5.93
CA VAL A 269 -5.61 18.42 5.34
C VAL A 269 -5.35 19.05 3.98
N PHE A 270 -6.36 19.13 3.11
CA PHE A 270 -6.18 19.60 1.74
C PHE A 270 -6.63 21.05 1.52
N GLY A 271 -7.26 21.69 2.51
CA GLY A 271 -7.69 23.09 2.44
C GLY A 271 -8.84 23.34 1.45
N LEU A 272 -9.56 22.30 1.03
CA LEU A 272 -10.79 22.39 0.24
C LEU A 272 -11.78 21.33 0.70
N SER A 273 -13.08 21.57 0.50
CA SER A 273 -14.10 20.57 0.83
C SER A 273 -14.00 19.35 -0.08
N PHE A 274 -14.42 18.21 0.45
CA PHE A 274 -14.48 16.93 -0.26
C PHE A 274 -15.32 17.04 -1.55
N ASP A 275 -16.53 17.60 -1.45
CA ASP A 275 -17.43 17.78 -2.60
C ASP A 275 -16.83 18.71 -3.67
N LYS A 276 -16.11 19.76 -3.25
CA LYS A 276 -15.43 20.65 -4.19
C LYS A 276 -14.36 19.89 -4.97
N PHE A 277 -13.58 19.04 -4.27
CA PHE A 277 -12.59 18.21 -4.94
C PHE A 277 -13.23 17.24 -5.94
N GLU A 278 -14.30 16.54 -5.57
CA GLU A 278 -14.98 15.60 -6.48
C GLU A 278 -15.50 16.31 -7.73
N ALA A 279 -16.08 17.51 -7.58
CA ALA A 279 -16.56 18.31 -8.70
C ALA A 279 -15.41 18.78 -9.60
N ASP A 280 -14.33 19.32 -9.02
CA ASP A 280 -13.17 19.80 -9.76
C ASP A 280 -12.44 18.64 -10.48
N PHE A 281 -12.42 17.45 -9.88
CA PHE A 281 -11.73 16.29 -10.42
C PHE A 281 -12.27 15.84 -11.78
N GLU A 282 -13.58 15.96 -12.02
CA GLU A 282 -14.17 15.61 -13.32
C GLU A 282 -13.63 16.47 -14.47
N ARG A 283 -13.31 17.74 -14.19
CA ARG A 283 -12.61 18.62 -15.14
C ARG A 283 -11.15 18.20 -15.27
N ILE A 284 -10.44 18.08 -14.15
CA ILE A 284 -9.01 17.78 -14.08
C ILE A 284 -8.65 16.44 -14.74
N ARG A 285 -9.47 15.41 -14.62
CA ARG A 285 -9.21 14.11 -15.26
C ARG A 285 -9.40 14.12 -16.78
N ARG A 286 -10.10 15.11 -17.32
CA ARG A 286 -10.42 15.20 -18.76
C ARG A 286 -9.56 16.21 -19.51
N ASP A 287 -9.10 17.25 -18.83
CA ASP A 287 -8.30 18.33 -19.40
C ASP A 287 -6.91 18.38 -18.73
N PHE A 288 -5.86 18.19 -19.54
CA PHE A 288 -4.48 18.22 -19.06
C PHE A 288 -4.02 19.62 -18.64
N ALA A 289 -4.52 20.69 -19.27
CA ALA A 289 -4.21 22.05 -18.85
C ALA A 289 -4.82 22.33 -17.46
N ALA A 290 -6.08 21.94 -17.27
CA ALA A 290 -6.75 22.03 -15.96
C ALA A 290 -6.02 21.22 -14.88
N ALA A 291 -5.51 20.02 -15.22
CA ALA A 291 -4.70 19.23 -14.29
C ALA A 291 -3.41 19.95 -13.89
N LYS A 292 -2.72 20.57 -14.85
CA LYS A 292 -1.50 21.33 -14.60
C LYS A 292 -1.75 22.57 -13.74
N GLU A 293 -2.83 23.29 -13.98
CA GLU A 293 -3.24 24.44 -13.15
C GLU A 293 -3.53 23.97 -11.71
N TYR A 294 -4.31 22.90 -11.57
CA TYR A 294 -4.70 22.38 -10.27
C TYR A 294 -3.50 21.98 -9.39
N VAL A 295 -2.53 21.24 -9.95
CA VAL A 295 -1.35 20.81 -9.18
C VAL A 295 -0.39 21.96 -8.87
N LYS A 296 -0.47 23.09 -9.58
CA LYS A 296 0.27 24.32 -9.26
C LYS A 296 -0.40 25.16 -8.18
N GLY A 297 -1.60 24.79 -7.74
CA GLY A 297 -2.41 25.59 -6.81
C GLY A 297 -3.01 26.85 -7.46
N GLN A 298 -3.13 26.86 -8.79
CA GLN A 298 -3.70 27.97 -9.57
C GLN A 298 -5.19 27.75 -9.87
#